data_AF-A0A8D1M7T0-F1
#
_entry.id   AF-A0A8D1M7T0-F1
#
_cell.length_a   1.000
_cell.length_b   1.000
_cell.length_c   1.000
_cell.angle_alpha   90.00
_cell.angle_beta   90.00
_cell.angle_gamma   90.00
#
_symmetry.space_group_name_H-M   'P 1'
#
loop_
_entity.id
_entity.type
_entity.pdbx_description
1 polymer ?
#
loop_
_entity_poly.entity_id
_entity_poly.type
_entity_poly.pdbx_seq_one_letter_code
_entity_poly.pdbx_strand_id
1 'polypeptide(L)'
;LAEELNAVIVSIEYRLVPKVYFPEQIHDVVRATKYFLQPEVLHKYSVDPGRIGISGDSAGGNLAAALSQQLNQDTNLKNKVKVQALIYPVLQALDFNTPSYQQNANTPILPRYVMVKYWVDYFKGNYDFVQEMIVNNHTSLDVEEAAALRAHLNWTTLLPASIKKNYKPVVQTTGNARIIQKIPQLLDVRSAPLIADQEVLRGLPKTYILTCEHDVVRDDGIMYAKRLEKAGVEVTLDHFESCFHGCVIFASWPTYFSVGIQTQNSYIKWLNQNL
;
A
#
# COMPACT_ATOMS: atom_id res chain seq x y z
N LEU A 1 -11.70 15.24 8.68
CA LEU A 1 -10.42 15.42 7.93
C LEU A 1 -10.20 16.86 7.44
N ALA A 2 -10.98 17.39 6.48
CA ALA A 2 -10.75 18.76 5.97
C ALA A 2 -10.84 19.83 7.08
N GLU A 3 -11.91 19.78 7.88
CA GLU A 3 -12.12 20.69 9.03
C GLU A 3 -11.06 20.46 10.12
N GLU A 4 -10.85 19.20 10.52
CA GLU A 4 -9.91 18.85 11.60
C GLU A 4 -8.44 19.17 11.32
N LEU A 5 -8.02 19.14 10.05
CA LEU A 5 -6.67 19.50 9.63
C LEU A 5 -6.56 20.97 9.20
N ASN A 6 -7.69 21.68 9.08
CA ASN A 6 -7.75 22.99 8.40
C ASN A 6 -7.00 22.97 7.06
N ALA A 7 -7.30 21.96 6.23
CA ALA A 7 -6.56 21.67 5.00
C ALA A 7 -7.49 21.54 3.79
N VAL A 8 -6.98 21.93 2.62
CA VAL A 8 -7.63 21.63 1.35
C VAL A 8 -7.48 20.15 1.04
N ILE A 9 -8.60 19.42 0.98
CA ILE A 9 -8.62 17.99 0.65
C ILE A 9 -9.02 17.81 -0.80
N VAL A 10 -8.14 17.18 -1.58
CA VAL A 10 -8.43 16.75 -2.95
C VAL A 10 -8.66 15.25 -2.94
N SER A 11 -9.93 14.84 -2.97
CA SER A 11 -10.30 13.43 -3.16
C SER A 11 -10.35 13.13 -4.65
N ILE A 12 -9.55 12.17 -5.12
CA ILE A 12 -9.45 11.83 -6.53
C ILE A 12 -10.37 10.66 -6.83
N GLU A 13 -11.41 10.88 -7.63
CA GLU A 13 -12.28 9.84 -8.16
C GLU A 13 -11.61 9.14 -9.36
N TYR A 14 -10.61 8.31 -9.08
CA TYR A 14 -9.93 7.51 -10.11
C TYR A 14 -10.85 6.41 -10.64
N ARG A 15 -10.67 6.01 -11.91
CA ARG A 15 -11.54 5.02 -12.56
C ARG A 15 -11.35 3.62 -11.96
N LEU A 16 -12.45 2.92 -11.67
CA LEU A 16 -12.42 1.62 -10.98
C LEU A 16 -12.59 0.42 -11.93
N VAL A 17 -12.16 -0.76 -11.47
CA VAL A 17 -12.60 -2.04 -12.05
C VAL A 17 -14.12 -2.19 -11.92
N PRO A 18 -14.81 -2.84 -12.89
CA PRO A 18 -14.30 -3.43 -14.12
C PRO A 18 -14.26 -2.45 -15.32
N LYS A 19 -14.55 -1.16 -15.12
CA LYS A 19 -14.59 -0.17 -16.22
C LYS A 19 -13.21 0.04 -16.85
N VAL A 20 -12.18 0.06 -16.00
CA VAL A 20 -10.77 0.07 -16.41
C VAL A 20 -9.97 -0.85 -15.50
N TYR A 21 -8.78 -1.25 -15.95
CA TYR A 21 -7.86 -2.11 -15.22
C TYR A 21 -6.51 -1.40 -15.07
N PHE A 22 -5.63 -1.90 -14.20
CA PHE A 22 -4.29 -1.36 -14.07
C PHE A 22 -3.59 -1.27 -15.45
N PRO A 23 -2.87 -0.16 -15.77
CA PRO A 23 -2.43 0.92 -14.88
C PRO A 23 -3.32 2.19 -14.89
N GLU A 24 -4.59 2.12 -15.31
CA GLU A 24 -5.39 3.34 -15.50
C GLU A 24 -5.63 4.12 -14.19
N GLN A 25 -5.75 3.43 -13.06
CA GLN A 25 -5.92 4.02 -11.73
C GLN A 25 -4.73 4.89 -11.34
N ILE A 26 -3.51 4.35 -11.51
CA ILE A 26 -2.29 5.07 -11.17
C ILE A 26 -2.06 6.24 -12.15
N HIS A 27 -2.44 6.09 -13.43
CA HIS A 27 -2.42 7.19 -14.39
C HIS A 27 -3.37 8.34 -13.98
N ASP A 28 -4.56 8.02 -13.47
CA ASP A 28 -5.53 9.02 -13.03
C ASP A 28 -5.02 9.82 -11.84
N VAL A 29 -4.52 9.14 -10.80
CA VAL A 29 -4.00 9.84 -9.61
C VAL A 29 -2.73 10.64 -9.93
N VAL A 30 -1.83 10.12 -10.78
CA VAL A 30 -0.66 10.89 -11.23
C VAL A 30 -1.07 12.15 -11.98
N ARG A 31 -2.02 12.05 -12.92
CA ARG A 31 -2.49 13.21 -13.70
C ARG A 31 -3.14 14.25 -12.81
N ALA A 32 -4.05 13.83 -11.94
CA ALA A 32 -4.77 14.72 -11.03
C ALA A 32 -3.82 15.41 -10.04
N THR A 33 -2.88 14.66 -9.45
CA THR A 33 -1.89 15.23 -8.53
C THR A 33 -0.94 16.19 -9.23
N LYS A 34 -0.38 15.84 -10.41
CA LYS A 34 0.50 16.76 -11.16
C LYS A 34 -0.20 18.06 -11.54
N TYR A 35 -1.48 17.99 -11.93
CA TYR A 35 -2.28 19.17 -12.20
C TYR A 35 -2.45 20.02 -10.93
N PHE A 36 -2.80 19.41 -9.80
CA PHE A 36 -2.99 20.14 -8.54
C PHE A 36 -1.70 20.78 -8.01
N LEU A 37 -0.54 20.15 -8.24
CA LEU A 37 0.77 20.66 -7.83
C LEU A 37 1.27 21.84 -8.68
N GLN A 38 0.54 22.28 -9.71
CA GLN A 38 0.90 23.46 -10.49
C GLN A 38 0.80 24.73 -9.63
N PRO A 39 1.79 25.65 -9.68
CA PRO A 39 1.80 26.87 -8.86
C PRO A 39 0.51 27.69 -8.93
N GLU A 40 -0.07 27.83 -10.12
CA GLU A 40 -1.32 28.54 -10.37
C GLU A 40 -2.53 27.86 -9.71
N VAL A 41 -2.54 26.53 -9.64
CA VAL A 41 -3.61 25.77 -8.99
C VAL A 41 -3.48 25.85 -7.47
N LEU A 42 -2.27 25.68 -6.93
CA LEU A 42 -2.01 25.86 -5.50
C LEU A 42 -2.40 27.27 -5.04
N HIS A 43 -2.01 28.30 -5.79
CA HIS A 43 -2.39 29.69 -5.51
C HIS A 43 -3.91 29.90 -5.56
N LYS A 44 -4.61 29.34 -6.56
CA LYS A 44 -6.07 29.44 -6.68
C LYS A 44 -6.81 28.91 -5.45
N TYR A 45 -6.29 27.85 -4.83
CA TYR A 45 -6.90 27.23 -3.65
C TYR A 45 -6.21 27.63 -2.34
N SER A 46 -5.33 28.63 -2.36
CA SER A 46 -4.59 29.10 -1.18
C SER A 46 -3.83 27.99 -0.44
N VAL A 47 -3.26 27.03 -1.18
CA VAL A 47 -2.48 25.92 -0.62
C VAL A 47 -1.01 26.34 -0.49
N ASP A 48 -0.44 26.14 0.70
CA ASP A 48 0.98 26.33 0.94
C ASP A 48 1.81 25.23 0.25
N PRO A 49 2.68 25.55 -0.73
CA PRO A 49 3.53 24.57 -1.40
C PRO A 49 4.55 23.88 -0.47
N GLY A 50 4.80 24.46 0.70
CA GLY A 50 5.60 23.88 1.77
C GLY A 50 4.87 22.81 2.60
N ARG A 51 3.55 22.65 2.46
CA ARG A 51 2.70 21.79 3.31
C ARG A 51 1.78 20.91 2.46
N ILE A 52 2.37 20.01 1.68
CA ILE A 52 1.64 19.10 0.79
C ILE A 52 1.81 17.66 1.25
N GLY A 53 0.68 16.96 1.49
CA GLY A 53 0.67 15.55 1.84
C GLY A 53 -0.13 14.73 0.83
N ILE A 54 0.21 13.45 0.72
CA ILE A 54 -0.65 12.46 0.06
C ILE A 54 -1.08 11.41 1.07
N SER A 55 -2.30 10.88 0.90
CA SER A 55 -2.83 9.86 1.80
C SER A 55 -3.73 8.89 1.05
N GLY A 56 -3.81 7.66 1.54
CA GLY A 56 -4.77 6.68 1.08
C GLY A 56 -4.84 5.47 2.00
N ASP A 57 -5.98 4.80 1.97
CA ASP A 57 -6.28 3.61 2.75
C ASP A 57 -6.40 2.36 1.87
N SER A 58 -5.93 1.20 2.35
CA SER A 58 -6.01 -0.08 1.62
C SER A 58 -5.43 0.02 0.19
N ALA A 59 -6.26 -0.18 -0.85
CA ALA A 59 -5.88 0.03 -2.25
C ALA A 59 -5.58 1.51 -2.60
N GLY A 60 -6.20 2.47 -1.91
CA GLY A 60 -5.78 3.88 -1.95
C GLY A 60 -4.39 4.08 -1.34
N GLY A 61 -4.04 3.32 -0.29
CA GLY A 61 -2.70 3.30 0.30
C GLY A 61 -1.64 2.75 -0.66
N ASN A 62 -2.01 1.75 -1.46
CA ASN A 62 -1.21 1.30 -2.60
C ASN A 62 -0.92 2.43 -3.59
N LEU A 63 -1.98 3.10 -4.06
CA LEU A 63 -1.87 4.20 -5.02
C LEU A 63 -1.07 5.37 -4.46
N ALA A 64 -1.23 5.71 -3.18
CA ALA A 64 -0.45 6.75 -2.51
C ALA A 64 1.05 6.38 -2.49
N ALA A 65 1.41 5.15 -2.11
CA ALA A 65 2.80 4.70 -2.12
C ALA A 65 3.40 4.71 -3.55
N ALA A 66 2.67 4.19 -4.54
CA ALA A 66 3.08 4.18 -5.94
C ALA A 66 3.24 5.61 -6.51
N LEU A 67 2.33 6.51 -6.13
CA LEU A 67 2.36 7.92 -6.51
C LEU A 67 3.58 8.62 -5.91
N SER A 68 3.86 8.43 -4.62
CA SER A 68 5.08 8.96 -3.97
C SER A 68 6.33 8.56 -4.73
N GLN A 69 6.45 7.28 -5.10
CA GLN A 69 7.59 6.76 -5.84
C GLN A 69 7.74 7.43 -7.22
N GLN A 70 6.65 7.57 -7.97
CA GLN A 70 6.69 8.23 -9.28
C GLN A 70 6.97 9.72 -9.20
N LEU A 71 6.37 10.44 -8.24
CA LEU A 71 6.63 11.87 -8.07
C LEU A 71 8.06 12.14 -7.62
N ASN A 72 8.62 11.29 -6.76
CA ASN A 72 10.01 11.45 -6.31
C ASN A 72 11.02 11.30 -7.46
N GLN A 73 10.69 10.51 -8.48
CA GLN A 73 11.52 10.36 -9.68
C GLN A 73 11.28 11.43 -10.75
N ASP A 74 10.20 12.22 -10.64
CA ASP A 74 9.88 13.25 -11.62
C ASP A 74 10.63 14.56 -11.34
N THR A 75 11.73 14.78 -12.05
CA THR A 75 12.56 15.98 -11.93
C THR A 75 11.88 17.26 -12.43
N ASN A 76 10.72 17.16 -13.10
CA ASN A 76 10.00 18.32 -13.62
C ASN A 76 8.99 18.90 -12.63
N LEU A 77 8.76 18.24 -11.49
CA LEU A 77 7.84 18.73 -10.46
C LEU A 77 8.41 19.96 -9.76
N LYS A 78 7.69 21.08 -9.87
CA LYS A 78 8.03 22.34 -9.20
C LYS A 78 7.78 22.28 -7.69
N ASN A 79 6.71 21.59 -7.28
CA ASN A 79 6.31 21.44 -5.89
C ASN A 79 6.42 19.98 -5.47
N LYS A 80 7.04 19.72 -4.31
CA LYS A 80 7.28 18.38 -3.78
C LYS A 80 6.28 18.04 -2.67
N VAL A 81 5.86 16.78 -2.64
CA VAL A 81 5.14 16.19 -1.51
C VAL A 81 6.08 16.11 -0.30
N LYS A 82 5.59 16.46 0.88
CA LYS A 82 6.35 16.52 2.14
C LYS A 82 6.11 15.33 3.03
N VAL A 83 4.87 14.82 3.03
CA VAL A 83 4.49 13.62 3.76
C VAL A 83 3.66 12.67 2.90
N GLN A 84 3.74 11.39 3.23
CA GLN A 84 2.79 10.38 2.76
C GLN A 84 2.21 9.63 3.96
N ALA A 85 0.90 9.41 3.98
CA ALA A 85 0.23 8.64 5.02
C ALA A 85 -0.48 7.42 4.40
N LEU A 86 -0.07 6.24 4.82
CA LEU A 86 -0.49 4.97 4.22
C LEU A 86 -1.26 4.16 5.27
N ILE A 87 -2.56 4.01 5.08
CA ILE A 87 -3.44 3.42 6.08
C ILE A 87 -3.73 1.97 5.67
N TYR A 88 -3.24 0.99 6.46
CA TYR A 88 -3.27 -0.45 6.17
C TYR A 88 -3.07 -0.78 4.68
N PRO A 89 -1.95 -0.32 4.07
CA PRO A 89 -1.81 -0.31 2.62
C PRO A 89 -1.59 -1.72 2.06
N VAL A 90 -2.21 -2.02 0.91
CA VAL A 90 -1.91 -3.21 0.11
C VAL A 90 -0.65 -2.92 -0.70
N LEU A 91 0.44 -3.70 -0.60
CA LEU A 91 1.71 -3.29 -1.22
C LEU A 91 2.44 -4.36 -2.03
N GLN A 92 2.03 -5.62 -1.97
CA GLN A 92 2.59 -6.69 -2.82
C GLN A 92 1.59 -7.79 -3.15
N ALA A 93 1.87 -8.52 -4.23
CA ALA A 93 1.07 -9.63 -4.73
C ALA A 93 1.88 -10.93 -4.95
N LEU A 94 3.07 -11.01 -4.36
CA LEU A 94 4.06 -12.08 -4.59
C LEU A 94 4.08 -13.12 -3.47
N ASP A 95 3.74 -12.75 -2.23
CA ASP A 95 3.68 -13.65 -1.08
C ASP A 95 2.35 -13.50 -0.33
N PHE A 96 1.42 -14.43 -0.58
CA PHE A 96 0.15 -14.56 0.14
C PHE A 96 0.25 -15.52 1.33
N ASN A 97 1.46 -15.76 1.84
CA ASN A 97 1.75 -16.62 2.98
C ASN A 97 2.73 -15.97 3.97
N THR A 98 2.78 -14.63 4.03
CA THR A 98 3.38 -13.93 5.18
C THR A 98 2.65 -14.33 6.48
N PRO A 99 3.27 -14.13 7.66
CA PRO A 99 2.64 -14.40 8.95
C PRO A 99 1.21 -13.86 9.08
N SER A 100 0.94 -12.65 8.59
CA SER A 100 -0.38 -12.01 8.62
C SER A 100 -1.39 -12.67 7.67
N TYR A 101 -1.00 -13.01 6.44
CA TYR A 101 -1.86 -13.78 5.53
C TYR A 101 -2.21 -15.16 6.08
N GLN A 102 -1.31 -15.80 6.84
CA GLN A 102 -1.57 -17.07 7.53
C GLN A 102 -2.47 -16.89 8.77
N GLN A 103 -2.14 -15.91 9.63
CA GLN A 103 -2.87 -15.60 10.87
C GLN A 103 -4.32 -15.18 10.60
N ASN A 104 -4.50 -14.31 9.61
CA ASN A 104 -5.75 -13.61 9.34
C ASN A 104 -6.48 -14.15 8.11
N ALA A 105 -6.18 -15.39 7.70
CA ALA A 105 -6.66 -15.97 6.43
C ALA A 105 -8.19 -15.89 6.24
N ASN A 106 -8.96 -15.96 7.34
CA ASN A 106 -10.42 -16.03 7.35
C ASN A 106 -11.08 -14.86 8.10
N THR A 107 -10.42 -13.69 8.20
CA THR A 107 -11.04 -12.52 8.86
C THR A 107 -12.28 -12.05 8.08
N PRO A 108 -13.34 -11.56 8.75
CA PRO A 108 -14.60 -11.24 8.07
C PRO A 108 -14.53 -10.12 7.04
N ILE A 109 -13.67 -9.11 7.24
CA ILE A 109 -13.60 -7.93 6.37
C ILE A 109 -12.72 -8.16 5.14
N LEU A 110 -11.54 -8.74 5.33
CA LEU A 110 -10.60 -9.01 4.24
C LEU A 110 -9.94 -10.40 4.40
N PRO A 111 -10.65 -11.49 4.05
CA PRO A 111 -10.05 -12.81 3.97
C PRO A 111 -8.94 -12.86 2.92
N ARG A 112 -7.96 -13.75 3.11
CA ARG A 112 -6.85 -13.97 2.16
C ARG A 112 -7.34 -14.27 0.75
N TYR A 113 -8.35 -15.15 0.62
CA TYR A 113 -8.92 -15.50 -0.68
C TYR A 113 -9.48 -14.28 -1.41
N VAL A 114 -10.17 -13.38 -0.69
CA VAL A 114 -10.74 -12.16 -1.25
C VAL A 114 -9.63 -11.20 -1.70
N MET A 115 -8.56 -11.07 -0.92
CA MET A 115 -7.42 -10.23 -1.30
C MET A 115 -6.76 -10.71 -2.60
N VAL A 116 -6.53 -12.02 -2.76
CA VAL A 116 -6.01 -12.59 -4.01
C VAL A 116 -6.98 -12.35 -5.17
N LYS A 117 -8.28 -12.50 -4.95
CA LYS A 117 -9.31 -12.20 -5.95
C LYS A 117 -9.24 -10.75 -6.42
N TYR A 118 -9.09 -9.78 -5.50
CA TYR A 118 -8.95 -8.38 -5.87
C TYR A 118 -7.73 -8.10 -6.75
N TRP A 119 -6.58 -8.76 -6.49
CA TRP A 119 -5.42 -8.67 -7.38
C TRP A 119 -5.71 -9.22 -8.78
N VAL A 120 -6.40 -10.36 -8.87
CA VAL A 120 -6.83 -10.94 -10.16
C VAL A 120 -7.79 -9.99 -10.87
N ASP A 121 -8.79 -9.44 -10.18
CA ASP A 121 -9.73 -8.46 -10.74
C ASP A 121 -9.02 -7.20 -11.24
N TYR A 122 -8.07 -6.68 -10.46
CA TYR A 122 -7.32 -5.46 -10.78
C TYR A 122 -6.57 -5.54 -12.11
N PHE A 123 -6.14 -6.74 -12.48
CA PHE A 123 -5.40 -7.00 -13.71
C PHE A 123 -6.22 -7.68 -14.82
N LYS A 124 -7.54 -7.83 -14.64
CA LYS A 124 -8.40 -8.60 -15.57
C LYS A 124 -7.90 -10.05 -15.74
N GLY A 125 -7.36 -10.62 -14.68
CA GLY A 125 -6.84 -11.98 -14.66
C GLY A 125 -7.95 -13.04 -14.69
N ASN A 126 -7.55 -14.29 -14.94
CA ASN A 126 -8.45 -15.43 -14.84
C ASN A 126 -8.54 -15.91 -13.38
N TYR A 127 -9.76 -16.10 -12.87
CA TYR A 127 -9.98 -16.64 -11.52
C TYR A 127 -9.46 -18.06 -11.32
N ASP A 128 -9.20 -18.83 -12.38
CA ASP A 128 -8.52 -20.13 -12.30
C ASP A 128 -7.15 -20.02 -11.61
N PHE A 129 -6.51 -18.85 -11.65
CA PHE A 129 -5.23 -18.61 -11.00
C PHE A 129 -5.34 -18.37 -9.48
N VAL A 130 -6.53 -18.10 -8.94
CA VAL A 130 -6.67 -17.69 -7.53
C VAL A 130 -6.15 -18.76 -6.56
N GLN A 131 -6.51 -20.03 -6.75
CA GLN A 131 -6.06 -21.10 -5.86
C GLN A 131 -4.54 -21.30 -5.90
N GLU A 132 -3.98 -21.23 -7.11
CA GLU A 132 -2.53 -21.34 -7.31
C GLU A 132 -1.77 -20.14 -6.73
N MET A 133 -2.32 -18.93 -6.85
CA MET A 133 -1.75 -17.73 -6.25
C MET A 133 -1.79 -17.78 -4.72
N ILE A 134 -2.85 -18.31 -4.10
CA ILE A 134 -2.96 -18.44 -2.63
C ILE A 134 -1.80 -19.27 -2.06
N VAL A 135 -1.32 -20.27 -2.80
CA VAL A 135 -0.21 -21.14 -2.37
C VAL A 135 1.15 -20.68 -2.91
N ASN A 136 1.23 -19.49 -3.50
CA ASN A 136 2.43 -18.87 -4.09
C ASN A 136 3.03 -19.65 -5.28
N ASN A 137 2.23 -20.33 -6.09
CA ASN A 137 2.76 -21.02 -7.28
C ASN A 137 3.35 -20.05 -8.31
N HIS A 138 2.83 -18.83 -8.41
CA HIS A 138 3.31 -17.78 -9.32
C HIS A 138 4.64 -17.16 -8.88
N THR A 139 5.13 -17.50 -7.68
CA THR A 139 6.38 -17.01 -7.11
C THR A 139 7.23 -18.15 -6.52
N SER A 140 7.02 -19.36 -7.05
CA SER A 140 7.85 -20.54 -6.80
C SER A 140 9.32 -20.32 -7.21
N LEU A 141 10.22 -21.17 -6.70
CA LEU A 141 11.67 -21.04 -6.92
C LEU A 141 12.07 -21.12 -8.41
N ASP A 142 11.31 -21.87 -9.22
CA ASP A 142 11.53 -22.06 -10.66
C ASP A 142 10.88 -20.97 -11.54
N VAL A 143 10.17 -20.00 -10.95
CA VAL A 143 9.67 -18.82 -11.66
C VAL A 143 10.72 -17.71 -11.57
N GLU A 144 11.62 -17.69 -12.55
CA GLU A 144 12.79 -16.80 -12.59
C GLU A 144 12.40 -15.31 -12.57
N GLU A 145 11.32 -14.94 -13.25
CA GLU A 145 10.86 -13.55 -13.38
C GLU A 145 10.53 -12.93 -12.01
N ALA A 146 10.09 -13.74 -11.04
CA ALA A 146 9.78 -13.30 -9.69
C ALA A 146 11.00 -13.38 -8.74
N ALA A 147 12.10 -14.06 -9.12
CA ALA A 147 13.18 -14.41 -8.22
C ALA A 147 13.84 -13.20 -7.54
N ALA A 148 14.24 -12.19 -8.31
CA ALA A 148 14.86 -10.98 -7.78
C ALA A 148 13.90 -10.19 -6.87
N LEU A 149 12.64 -10.06 -7.28
CA LEU A 149 11.64 -9.28 -6.55
C LEU A 149 11.20 -9.95 -5.23
N ARG A 150 11.20 -11.30 -5.17
CA ARG A 150 10.94 -12.03 -3.92
C ARG A 150 11.95 -11.72 -2.83
N ALA A 151 13.22 -11.48 -3.18
CA ALA A 151 14.24 -11.12 -2.20
C ALA A 151 13.88 -9.81 -1.47
N HIS A 152 13.13 -8.92 -2.12
CA HIS A 152 12.65 -7.68 -1.51
C HIS A 152 11.57 -7.91 -0.43
N LEU A 153 10.92 -9.07 -0.44
CA LEU A 153 9.83 -9.47 0.43
C LEU A 153 10.25 -10.48 1.50
N ASN A 154 11.56 -10.60 1.78
CA ASN A 154 12.04 -11.55 2.78
C ASN A 154 11.62 -11.14 4.20
N TRP A 155 10.39 -11.50 4.56
CA TRP A 155 9.75 -11.14 5.81
C TRP A 155 10.47 -11.69 7.03
N THR A 156 11.27 -12.75 6.89
CA THR A 156 12.09 -13.29 8.01
C THR A 156 13.10 -12.27 8.52
N THR A 157 13.54 -11.35 7.65
CA THR A 157 14.48 -10.27 7.95
C THR A 157 13.82 -8.91 8.13
N LEU A 158 12.63 -8.70 7.55
CA LEU A 158 11.92 -7.42 7.57
C LEU A 158 10.92 -7.30 8.73
N LEU A 159 10.39 -8.42 9.22
CA LEU A 159 9.45 -8.42 10.35
C LEU A 159 10.17 -8.64 11.68
N PRO A 160 9.73 -7.95 12.76
CA PRO A 160 10.25 -8.18 14.11
C PRO A 160 9.82 -9.55 14.65
N ALA A 161 10.53 -10.05 15.67
CA ALA A 161 10.26 -11.37 16.27
C ALA A 161 8.82 -11.50 16.81
N SER A 162 8.27 -10.42 17.37
CA SER A 162 6.89 -10.36 17.89
C SER A 162 5.82 -10.64 16.82
N ILE A 163 6.09 -10.29 15.56
CA ILE A 163 5.20 -10.50 14.42
C ILE A 163 5.45 -11.87 13.77
N LYS A 164 6.72 -12.26 13.63
CA LYS A 164 7.10 -13.56 13.05
C LYS A 164 6.58 -14.74 13.86
N LYS A 165 6.54 -14.63 15.19
CA LYS A 165 6.08 -15.68 16.11
C LYS A 165 6.73 -17.03 15.72
N ASN A 166 5.93 -18.06 15.46
CA ASN A 166 6.38 -19.39 15.03
C ASN A 166 6.11 -19.68 13.55
N TYR A 167 5.69 -18.67 12.77
CA TYR A 167 5.40 -18.84 11.35
C TYR A 167 6.69 -19.17 10.58
N LYS A 168 6.55 -19.96 9.52
CA LYS A 168 7.63 -20.36 8.64
C LYS A 168 7.32 -19.93 7.20
N PRO A 169 8.35 -19.60 6.39
CA PRO A 169 8.15 -19.32 4.97
C PRO A 169 7.48 -20.49 4.25
N VAL A 170 6.46 -20.19 3.45
CA VAL A 170 5.84 -21.14 2.53
C VAL A 170 6.46 -20.90 1.16
N VAL A 171 7.34 -21.81 0.75
CA VAL A 171 8.09 -21.69 -0.50
C VAL A 171 7.82 -22.92 -1.36
N GLN A 172 7.32 -22.69 -2.57
CA GLN A 172 7.13 -23.73 -3.57
C GLN A 172 8.41 -23.91 -4.40
N THR A 173 8.85 -25.14 -4.60
CA THR A 173 9.99 -25.44 -5.49
C THR A 173 9.62 -25.38 -6.95
N THR A 174 8.41 -25.83 -7.27
CA THR A 174 7.84 -25.87 -8.62
C THR A 174 6.46 -25.24 -8.56
N GLY A 175 6.17 -24.33 -9.49
CA GLY A 175 4.86 -23.70 -9.56
C GLY A 175 4.42 -23.44 -10.98
N ASN A 176 3.75 -22.30 -11.20
CA ASN A 176 3.05 -22.01 -12.44
C ASN A 176 3.46 -20.64 -12.99
N ALA A 177 4.54 -20.64 -13.78
CA ALA A 177 5.03 -19.46 -14.50
C ALA A 177 3.98 -18.81 -15.40
N ARG A 178 2.95 -19.56 -15.85
CA ARG A 178 1.88 -19.01 -16.70
C ARG A 178 1.13 -17.87 -16.02
N ILE A 179 1.05 -17.86 -14.69
CA ILE A 179 0.36 -16.81 -13.95
C ILE A 179 1.09 -15.47 -14.15
N ILE A 180 2.41 -15.43 -13.96
CA ILE A 180 3.23 -14.24 -14.24
C ILE A 180 3.21 -13.88 -15.73
N GLN A 181 3.28 -14.86 -16.63
CA GLN A 181 3.22 -14.59 -18.07
C GLN A 181 1.88 -13.99 -18.52
N LYS A 182 0.77 -14.37 -17.88
CA LYS A 182 -0.57 -13.84 -18.17
C LYS A 182 -0.89 -12.56 -17.42
N ILE A 183 -0.26 -12.35 -16.27
CA ILE A 183 -0.42 -11.18 -15.40
C ILE A 183 0.96 -10.61 -15.03
N PRO A 184 1.75 -10.12 -16.01
CA PRO A 184 3.09 -9.59 -15.73
C PRO A 184 3.04 -8.36 -14.82
N GLN A 185 1.89 -7.70 -14.71
CA GLN A 185 1.66 -6.57 -13.83
C GLN A 185 1.85 -6.91 -12.35
N LEU A 186 1.78 -8.19 -11.95
CA LEU A 186 2.13 -8.64 -10.60
C LEU A 186 3.56 -8.24 -10.20
N LEU A 187 4.44 -8.03 -11.18
CA LEU A 187 5.84 -7.62 -11.00
C LEU A 187 6.07 -6.13 -11.24
N ASP A 188 5.02 -5.37 -11.55
CA ASP A 188 5.11 -3.92 -11.79
C ASP A 188 5.11 -3.18 -10.45
N VAL A 189 6.20 -2.47 -10.17
CA VAL A 189 6.38 -1.64 -8.95
C VAL A 189 5.25 -0.62 -8.75
N ARG A 190 4.62 -0.13 -9.83
CA ARG A 190 3.49 0.80 -9.73
C ARG A 190 2.21 0.13 -9.22
N SER A 191 2.14 -1.20 -9.29
CA SER A 191 1.06 -1.98 -8.68
C SER A 191 1.47 -2.53 -7.32
N ALA A 192 2.75 -2.88 -7.13
CA ALA A 192 3.30 -3.46 -5.90
C ALA A 192 4.45 -2.59 -5.36
N PRO A 193 4.19 -1.45 -4.70
CA PRO A 193 5.24 -0.51 -4.29
C PRO A 193 6.29 -1.10 -3.34
N LEU A 194 5.97 -2.18 -2.63
CA LEU A 194 6.90 -2.84 -1.70
C LEU A 194 8.08 -3.53 -2.41
N ILE A 195 7.90 -3.94 -3.67
CA ILE A 195 8.97 -4.59 -4.44
C ILE A 195 9.94 -3.59 -5.10
N ALA A 196 9.74 -2.28 -4.93
CA ALA A 196 10.62 -1.26 -5.46
C ALA A 196 12.07 -1.41 -4.98
N ASP A 197 13.03 -1.12 -5.85
CA ASP A 197 14.44 -1.07 -5.51
C ASP A 197 14.73 -0.01 -4.44
N GLN A 198 15.79 -0.22 -3.67
CA GLN A 198 16.17 0.71 -2.62
C GLN A 198 16.40 2.15 -3.15
N GLU A 199 16.94 2.30 -4.36
CA GLU A 199 17.12 3.61 -5.01
C GLU A 199 15.80 4.35 -5.23
N VAL A 200 14.74 3.65 -5.58
CA VAL A 200 13.39 4.23 -5.76
C VAL A 200 12.82 4.70 -4.42
N LEU A 201 13.14 3.98 -3.34
CA LEU A 201 12.69 4.30 -1.99
C LEU A 201 13.47 5.46 -1.35
N ARG A 202 14.68 5.78 -1.84
CA ARG A 202 15.48 6.88 -1.31
C ARG A 202 14.81 8.22 -1.59
N GLY A 203 14.82 9.11 -0.60
CA GLY A 203 14.30 10.47 -0.74
C GLY A 203 12.78 10.56 -0.80
N LEU A 204 12.04 9.46 -0.60
CA LEU A 204 10.60 9.52 -0.45
C LEU A 204 10.19 10.41 0.73
N PRO A 205 8.97 10.99 0.70
CA PRO A 205 8.49 11.88 1.74
C PRO A 205 8.48 11.20 3.13
N LYS A 206 8.50 12.02 4.18
CA LYS A 206 8.28 11.53 5.56
C LYS A 206 6.99 10.71 5.61
N THR A 207 7.06 9.51 6.16
CA THR A 207 6.03 8.50 5.93
C THR A 207 5.35 8.10 7.23
N TYR A 208 4.03 8.18 7.27
CA TYR A 208 3.19 7.54 8.28
C TYR A 208 2.62 6.24 7.73
N ILE A 209 2.69 5.16 8.51
CA ILE A 209 2.06 3.89 8.17
C ILE A 209 1.23 3.44 9.36
N LEU A 210 -0.05 3.18 9.11
CA LEU A 210 -0.94 2.55 10.08
C LEU A 210 -1.14 1.09 9.69
N THR A 211 -0.98 0.18 10.65
CA THR A 211 -1.27 -1.25 10.44
C THR A 211 -2.20 -1.78 11.54
N CYS A 212 -2.91 -2.86 11.23
CA CYS A 212 -3.86 -3.49 12.12
C CYS A 212 -3.47 -4.95 12.36
N GLU A 213 -3.59 -5.46 13.60
CA GLU A 213 -3.20 -6.85 13.90
C GLU A 213 -4.08 -7.88 13.20
N HIS A 214 -5.38 -7.61 13.08
CA HIS A 214 -6.35 -8.49 12.43
C HIS A 214 -6.56 -8.14 10.95
N ASP A 215 -5.46 -8.09 10.20
CA ASP A 215 -5.41 -7.74 8.77
C ASP A 215 -4.42 -8.64 8.02
N VAL A 216 -4.80 -9.12 6.84
CA VAL A 216 -3.94 -9.92 5.97
C VAL A 216 -2.81 -9.09 5.33
N VAL A 217 -2.98 -7.77 5.21
CA VAL A 217 -1.93 -6.87 4.69
C VAL A 217 -1.13 -6.17 5.80
N ARG A 218 -1.26 -6.63 7.06
CA ARG A 218 -0.46 -6.10 8.19
C ARG A 218 1.03 -6.13 7.86
N ASP A 219 1.52 -7.27 7.40
CA ASP A 219 2.95 -7.46 7.18
C ASP A 219 3.47 -6.65 5.98
N ASP A 220 2.63 -6.38 4.97
CA ASP A 220 2.98 -5.51 3.85
C ASP A 220 3.41 -4.13 4.37
N GLY A 221 2.61 -3.52 5.24
CA GLY A 221 2.90 -2.21 5.84
C GLY A 221 4.16 -2.22 6.72
N ILE A 222 4.34 -3.25 7.55
CA ILE A 222 5.52 -3.37 8.44
C ILE A 222 6.79 -3.57 7.61
N MET A 223 6.75 -4.42 6.58
CA MET A 223 7.89 -4.63 5.68
C MET A 223 8.23 -3.36 4.92
N TYR A 224 7.24 -2.61 4.45
CA TYR A 224 7.45 -1.35 3.75
C TYR A 224 8.07 -0.30 4.65
N ALA A 225 7.55 -0.13 5.87
CA ALA A 225 8.16 0.71 6.90
C ALA A 225 9.65 0.38 7.07
N LYS A 226 9.98 -0.92 7.21
CA LYS A 226 11.36 -1.34 7.39
C LYS A 226 12.26 -1.04 6.20
N ARG A 227 11.74 -1.18 4.97
CA ARG A 227 12.49 -0.86 3.75
C ARG A 227 12.69 0.64 3.57
N LEU A 228 11.68 1.46 3.89
CA LEU A 228 11.78 2.92 3.89
C LEU A 228 12.82 3.42 4.90
N GLU A 229 12.80 2.90 6.13
CA GLU A 229 13.84 3.20 7.14
C GLU A 229 15.26 2.87 6.61
N LYS A 230 15.43 1.68 6.01
CA LYS A 230 16.71 1.28 5.40
C LYS A 230 17.12 2.16 4.20
N ALA A 231 16.16 2.84 3.56
CA ALA A 231 16.42 3.80 2.50
C ALA A 231 16.68 5.23 3.04
N GLY A 232 16.65 5.43 4.36
CA GLY A 232 16.89 6.73 5.00
C GLY A 232 15.65 7.62 5.09
N VAL A 233 14.46 7.08 4.87
CA VAL A 233 13.19 7.81 5.02
C VAL A 233 12.79 7.84 6.48
N GLU A 234 12.34 9.00 6.97
CA GLU A 234 11.76 9.11 8.31
C GLU A 234 10.36 8.46 8.30
N VAL A 235 10.18 7.43 9.13
CA VAL A 235 8.95 6.64 9.19
C VAL A 235 8.36 6.66 10.60
N THR A 236 7.06 6.88 10.69
CA THR A 236 6.25 6.57 11.87
C THR A 236 5.35 5.40 11.54
N LEU A 237 5.50 4.29 12.27
CA LEU A 237 4.68 3.09 12.13
C LEU A 237 3.81 2.94 13.38
N ASP A 238 2.51 3.15 13.23
CA ASP A 238 1.52 2.85 14.26
C ASP A 238 0.92 1.47 14.00
N HIS A 239 1.05 0.57 14.97
CA HIS A 239 0.46 -0.75 14.93
C HIS A 239 -0.67 -0.87 15.96
N PHE A 240 -1.88 -1.16 15.49
CA PHE A 240 -3.07 -1.26 16.33
C PHE A 240 -3.47 -2.72 16.56
N GLU A 241 -3.20 -3.22 17.77
CA GLU A 241 -3.41 -4.62 18.16
C GLU A 241 -4.89 -5.07 18.16
N SER A 242 -5.83 -4.14 18.37
CA SER A 242 -7.27 -4.43 18.43
C SER A 242 -8.03 -4.13 17.14
N CYS A 243 -7.33 -3.65 16.11
CA CYS A 243 -7.95 -3.21 14.86
C CYS A 243 -7.91 -4.27 13.77
N PHE A 244 -8.74 -4.06 12.74
CA PHE A 244 -8.87 -4.91 11.56
C PHE A 244 -8.86 -4.05 10.29
N HIS A 245 -8.70 -4.70 9.13
CA HIS A 245 -8.66 -4.01 7.83
C HIS A 245 -9.87 -3.08 7.64
N GLY A 246 -9.64 -1.84 7.19
CA GLY A 246 -10.74 -0.89 6.97
C GLY A 246 -11.37 -0.37 8.26
N CYS A 247 -10.75 -0.47 9.44
CA CYS A 247 -11.39 0.02 10.67
C CYS A 247 -11.69 1.54 10.67
N VAL A 248 -10.98 2.35 9.88
CA VAL A 248 -11.14 3.83 9.86
C VAL A 248 -12.52 4.28 9.36
N ILE A 249 -13.16 3.54 8.45
CA ILE A 249 -14.54 3.86 8.01
C ILE A 249 -15.56 3.74 9.15
N PHE A 250 -15.22 3.01 10.22
CA PHE A 250 -16.02 2.93 11.44
C PHE A 250 -15.71 4.06 12.44
N ALA A 251 -15.13 5.17 11.98
CA ALA A 251 -15.01 6.42 12.76
C ALA A 251 -16.18 7.39 12.51
N SER A 252 -17.04 7.09 11.53
CA SER A 252 -18.13 7.95 11.09
C SER A 252 -19.50 7.28 11.25
N TRP A 253 -20.55 8.10 11.24
CA TRP A 253 -21.94 7.62 11.20
C TRP A 253 -22.14 6.63 10.03
N PRO A 254 -22.87 5.52 10.21
CA PRO A 254 -23.67 5.14 11.39
C PRO A 254 -22.91 4.32 12.44
N THR A 255 -21.62 4.07 12.26
CA THR A 255 -20.84 3.14 13.08
C THR A 255 -19.69 3.87 13.76
N TYR A 256 -19.93 4.47 14.93
CA TYR A 256 -18.87 5.13 15.70
C TYR A 256 -18.16 4.13 16.61
N PHE A 257 -17.34 3.26 16.04
CA PHE A 257 -16.58 2.28 16.81
C PHE A 257 -15.27 2.87 17.34
N SER A 258 -14.91 2.51 18.57
CA SER A 258 -13.68 2.97 19.22
C SER A 258 -12.43 2.67 18.38
N VAL A 259 -12.40 1.54 17.69
CA VAL A 259 -11.31 1.15 16.78
C VAL A 259 -11.16 2.09 15.58
N GLY A 260 -12.27 2.60 15.04
CA GLY A 260 -12.24 3.59 13.96
C GLY A 260 -11.81 4.96 14.47
N ILE A 261 -12.38 5.39 15.59
CA ILE A 261 -12.06 6.69 16.20
C ILE A 261 -10.59 6.77 16.59
N GLN A 262 -10.03 5.75 17.26
CA GLN A 262 -8.63 5.77 17.69
C GLN A 262 -7.66 5.81 16.51
N THR A 263 -7.95 5.08 15.42
CA THR A 263 -7.10 5.01 14.23
C THR A 263 -7.17 6.32 13.44
N GLN A 264 -8.37 6.89 13.29
CA GLN A 264 -8.56 8.23 12.71
C GLN A 264 -7.84 9.30 13.54
N ASN A 265 -7.98 9.30 14.86
CA ASN A 265 -7.34 10.28 15.74
C ASN A 265 -5.81 10.23 15.65
N SER A 266 -5.21 9.03 15.62
CA SER A 266 -3.74 8.90 15.49
C SER A 266 -3.27 9.44 14.14
N TYR A 267 -3.96 9.06 13.06
CA TYR A 267 -3.68 9.54 11.71
C TYR A 267 -3.77 11.08 11.60
N ILE A 268 -4.84 11.68 12.12
CA ILE A 268 -5.06 13.13 12.09
C ILE A 268 -4.05 13.86 12.96
N LYS A 269 -3.76 13.34 14.15
CA LYS A 269 -2.74 13.89 15.05
C LYS A 269 -1.37 13.91 14.36
N TRP A 270 -1.00 12.82 13.69
CA TRP A 270 0.27 12.75 12.99
C TRP A 270 0.35 13.77 11.85
N LEU A 271 -0.71 13.91 11.05
CA LEU A 271 -0.74 14.92 9.98
C LEU A 271 -0.62 16.33 10.55
N ASN A 272 -1.37 16.69 11.60
CA ASN A 272 -1.29 18.01 12.24
C ASN A 272 0.12 18.38 12.77
N GLN A 273 0.94 17.37 13.08
CA GLN A 273 2.31 17.58 13.57
C GLN A 273 3.35 17.68 12.45
N ASN A 274 3.04 17.20 11.24
CA ASN A 274 4.02 16.99 10.17
C ASN A 274 3.65 17.66 8.84
N LEU A 275 2.41 18.11 8.69
CA LEU A 275 1.96 19.03 7.66
C LEU A 275 1.78 20.38 8.28
#